data_AF-A0A1I0AQB1-F1
#
_entry.id   AF-A0A1I0AQB1-F1
#
_cell.length_a   1.000
_cell.length_b   1.000
_cell.length_c   1.000
_cell.angle_alpha   90.00
_cell.angle_beta   90.00
_cell.angle_gamma   90.00
#
_symmetry.space_group_name_H-M   'P 1'
#
loop_
_entity.id
_entity.type
_entity.pdbx_description
1 polymer ?
#
loop_
_entity_poly.entity_id
_entity_poly.type
_entity_poly.pdbx_seq_one_letter_code
_entity_poly.pdbx_strand_id
1 'polypeptide(L)'
;MLNLIEGNEELLEDIFPFLEEILLERFEGIKKGLLEKARWGSMRIVMLVEEDEIKGLGIATVSNLNIGNVDYIYSKGGEDLSKKIEERLLLWLKWLKVKDITFNPLF
;
A
#
# COMPACT_ATOMS: atom_id res chain seq x y z
N MET A 1 -2.44 -10.35 18.96
CA MET A 1 -1.37 -10.97 18.12
C MET A 1 -1.26 -10.13 16.86
N LEU A 2 -0.05 -9.69 16.51
CA LEU A 2 0.18 -8.85 15.34
C LEU A 2 0.40 -9.72 14.11
N ASN A 3 -0.44 -9.58 13.10
CA ASN A 3 -0.33 -10.32 11.83
C ASN A 3 -0.03 -9.37 10.69
N LEU A 4 1.01 -9.69 9.91
CA LEU A 4 1.32 -9.02 8.67
C LEU A 4 0.71 -9.83 7.52
N ILE A 5 -0.16 -9.20 6.73
CA ILE A 5 -0.79 -9.79 5.56
C ILE A 5 -0.22 -9.10 4.32
N GLU A 6 0.16 -9.87 3.30
CA GLU A 6 0.68 -9.33 2.05
C GLU A 6 -0.09 -9.88 0.86
N GLY A 7 -0.51 -8.99 -0.03
CA GLY A 7 -1.34 -9.31 -1.19
C GLY A 7 -0.99 -8.51 -2.44
N ASN A 8 -1.78 -8.71 -3.48
CA ASN A 8 -1.67 -8.06 -4.79
C ASN A 8 -2.98 -7.33 -5.12
N GLU A 9 -3.30 -7.13 -6.41
CA GLU A 9 -4.49 -6.42 -6.85
C GLU A 9 -5.82 -7.03 -6.36
N GLU A 10 -5.88 -8.36 -6.15
CA GLU A 10 -7.10 -9.03 -5.67
C GLU A 10 -7.52 -8.50 -4.29
N LEU A 11 -6.53 -8.12 -3.48
CA LEU A 11 -6.75 -7.59 -2.13
C LEU A 11 -7.23 -6.13 -2.14
N LEU A 12 -7.25 -5.43 -3.29
CA LEU A 12 -7.73 -4.04 -3.37
C LEU A 12 -9.21 -3.93 -2.98
N GLU A 13 -10.06 -4.82 -3.49
CA GLU A 13 -11.50 -4.77 -3.25
C GLU A 13 -11.82 -4.98 -1.77
N ASP A 14 -11.03 -5.81 -1.09
CA ASP A 14 -11.19 -6.08 0.34
C ASP A 14 -10.80 -4.87 1.22
N ILE A 15 -9.86 -4.03 0.76
CA ILE A 15 -9.36 -2.88 1.52
C ILE A 15 -10.03 -1.56 1.16
N PHE A 16 -10.76 -1.48 0.05
CA PHE A 16 -11.45 -0.26 -0.35
C PHE A 16 -12.45 0.26 0.69
N PRO A 17 -13.28 -0.58 1.34
CA PRO A 17 -14.17 -0.11 2.41
C PRO A 17 -13.38 0.57 3.53
N PHE A 18 -12.25 0.01 3.93
CA PHE A 18 -11.38 0.60 4.95
C PHE A 18 -10.75 1.93 4.49
N LEU A 19 -10.32 2.02 3.24
CA LEU A 19 -9.78 3.26 2.67
C LEU A 19 -10.83 4.37 2.56
N GLU A 20 -12.07 4.02 2.25
CA GLU A 20 -13.20 4.96 2.17
C GLU A 20 -13.47 5.63 3.51
N GLU A 21 -13.44 4.86 4.60
CA GLU A 21 -13.60 5.37 5.97
C GLU A 21 -12.51 6.38 6.36
N ILE A 22 -11.29 6.23 5.83
CA ILE A 22 -10.15 7.10 6.17
C ILE A 22 -10.09 8.35 5.28
N LEU A 23 -10.47 8.23 3.99
CA LEU A 23 -10.12 9.21 2.96
C LEU A 23 -11.35 9.76 2.23
N LEU A 24 -12.50 9.89 2.91
CA LEU A 24 -13.82 10.28 2.35
C LEU A 24 -13.76 11.28 1.16
N GLU A 25 -13.12 12.44 1.31
CA GLU A 25 -13.10 13.47 0.26
C GLU A 25 -12.17 13.16 -0.93
N ARG A 26 -11.17 12.29 -0.74
CA ARG A 26 -10.15 11.94 -1.74
C ARG A 26 -10.32 10.51 -2.27
N PHE A 27 -11.19 9.71 -1.66
CA PHE A 27 -11.30 8.28 -1.88
C PHE A 27 -11.52 7.92 -3.35
N GLU A 28 -12.47 8.57 -4.04
CA GLU A 28 -12.76 8.28 -5.44
C GLU A 28 -11.56 8.52 -6.38
N GLY A 29 -10.79 9.58 -6.14
CA GLY A 29 -9.56 9.85 -6.91
C GLY A 29 -8.49 8.80 -6.65
N ILE A 30 -8.32 8.44 -5.38
CA ILE A 30 -7.35 7.44 -4.92
C ILE A 30 -7.68 6.05 -5.49
N LYS A 31 -8.94 5.63 -5.39
CA LYS A 31 -9.48 4.38 -5.91
C LYS A 31 -9.22 4.25 -7.41
N LYS A 32 -9.57 5.28 -8.20
CA LYS A 32 -9.32 5.29 -9.65
C LYS A 32 -7.83 5.16 -9.97
N GLY A 33 -6.98 5.91 -9.26
CA GLY A 33 -5.53 5.84 -9.45
C GLY A 33 -4.93 4.47 -9.12
N LEU A 34 -5.38 3.83 -8.03
CA LEU A 34 -4.94 2.48 -7.65
C LEU A 34 -5.38 1.42 -8.66
N LEU A 35 -6.65 1.47 -9.10
CA LEU A 35 -7.17 0.55 -10.11
C LEU A 35 -6.46 0.71 -11.45
N GLU A 36 -6.16 1.93 -11.88
CA GLU A 36 -5.39 2.17 -13.10
C GLU A 36 -3.97 1.62 -13.00
N LYS A 37 -3.29 1.86 -11.87
CA LYS A 37 -1.94 1.35 -11.62
C LYS A 37 -1.88 -0.18 -11.57
N ALA A 38 -2.88 -0.84 -11.00
CA ALA A 38 -2.99 -2.30 -11.00
C ALA A 38 -3.05 -2.86 -12.44
N ARG A 39 -3.75 -2.17 -13.35
CA ARG A 39 -3.89 -2.64 -14.75
C ARG A 39 -2.60 -2.57 -15.57
N TRP A 40 -1.70 -1.62 -15.28
CA TRP A 40 -0.52 -1.34 -16.11
C TRP A 40 0.81 -1.63 -15.41
N GLY A 41 0.75 -2.30 -14.26
CA GLY A 41 1.91 -2.53 -13.42
C GLY A 41 1.72 -3.73 -12.49
N SER A 42 2.72 -3.95 -11.64
CA SER A 42 2.60 -4.87 -10.51
C SER A 42 2.20 -4.09 -9.26
N MET A 43 1.38 -4.67 -8.40
CA MET A 43 1.00 -4.08 -7.11
C MET A 43 1.34 -5.01 -5.96
N ARG A 44 1.81 -4.41 -4.86
CA ARG A 44 1.97 -5.07 -3.56
C ARG A 44 1.24 -4.28 -2.50
N ILE A 45 0.47 -5.00 -1.71
CA ILE A 45 -0.26 -4.46 -0.57
C ILE A 45 0.29 -5.15 0.66
N VAL A 46 0.62 -4.37 1.68
CA VAL A 46 1.08 -4.82 2.99
C VAL A 46 0.11 -4.28 4.03
N MET A 47 -0.51 -5.16 4.80
CA MET A 47 -1.41 -4.80 5.88
C MET A 47 -0.88 -5.34 7.20
N LEU A 48 -1.14 -4.57 8.24
CA LEU A 48 -0.83 -4.95 9.60
C LEU A 48 -2.14 -4.98 10.37
N VAL A 49 -2.51 -6.18 10.81
CA VAL A 49 -3.78 -6.49 11.46
C VAL A 49 -3.51 -6.93 12.89
N GLU A 50 -4.24 -6.35 13.84
CA GLU A 50 -4.20 -6.71 15.25
C GLU A 50 -5.61 -6.72 15.80
N GLU A 51 -6.00 -7.81 16.45
CA GLU A 51 -7.35 -7.98 17.03
C GLU A 51 -8.46 -7.73 16.01
N ASP A 52 -8.28 -8.27 14.79
CA ASP A 52 -9.19 -8.15 13.64
C ASP A 52 -9.37 -6.71 13.10
N GLU A 53 -8.55 -5.77 13.56
CA GLU A 53 -8.52 -4.40 13.04
C GLU A 53 -7.26 -4.14 12.21
N ILE A 54 -7.42 -3.45 11.07
CA ILE A 54 -6.30 -2.94 10.30
C ILE A 54 -5.67 -1.77 11.07
N LYS A 55 -4.49 -1.99 11.63
CA LYS A 55 -3.69 -0.96 12.31
C LYS A 55 -2.71 -0.26 11.37
N GLY A 56 -2.41 -0.84 10.21
CA GLY A 56 -1.63 -0.17 9.18
C GLY A 56 -1.78 -0.79 7.80
N LEU A 57 -1.56 0.03 6.77
CA LEU A 57 -1.73 -0.34 5.37
C LEU A 57 -0.67 0.36 4.53
N GLY A 58 -0.07 -0.39 3.62
CA GLY A 58 0.97 0.04 2.69
C GLY A 58 0.66 -0.44 1.29
N ILE A 59 0.75 0.42 0.28
CA ILE A 59 0.58 0.03 -1.13
C ILE A 59 1.78 0.49 -1.94
N ALA A 60 2.41 -0.43 -2.65
CA ALA A 60 3.41 -0.13 -3.66
C ALA A 60 2.98 -0.62 -5.04
N THR A 61 3.34 0.12 -6.07
CA THR A 61 3.09 -0.21 -7.47
C THR A 61 4.39 -0.11 -8.27
N VAL A 62 4.55 -0.93 -9.30
CA VAL A 62 5.67 -0.88 -10.23
C VAL A 62 5.11 -0.80 -11.64
N SER A 63 5.40 0.28 -12.36
CA SER A 63 4.94 0.43 -13.74
C SER A 63 5.75 -0.44 -14.71
N ASN A 64 5.25 -0.61 -15.93
CA ASN A 64 5.98 -1.26 -17.02
C ASN A 64 7.31 -0.57 -17.39
N LEU A 65 7.53 0.68 -16.96
CA LEU A 65 8.80 1.40 -17.11
C LEU A 65 9.80 1.12 -15.97
N ASN A 66 9.50 0.17 -15.08
CA ASN A 66 10.29 -0.19 -13.90
C ASN A 66 10.47 0.96 -12.90
N ILE A 67 9.44 1.79 -12.76
CA ILE A 67 9.34 2.87 -11.77
C ILE A 67 8.43 2.39 -10.64
N GLY A 68 8.94 2.39 -9.41
CA GLY A 68 8.21 2.06 -8.20
C GLY A 68 7.53 3.29 -7.60
N ASN A 69 6.31 3.14 -7.13
CA ASN A 69 5.62 4.14 -6.32
C ASN A 69 5.15 3.48 -5.04
N VAL A 70 5.33 4.16 -3.91
CA VAL A 70 4.72 3.80 -2.63
C VAL A 70 3.63 4.82 -2.38
N ASP A 71 2.37 4.43 -2.61
CA ASP A 71 1.26 5.37 -2.82
C ASP A 71 0.43 5.66 -1.57
N TYR A 72 0.38 4.72 -0.64
CA TYR A 72 -0.39 4.87 0.58
C TYR A 72 0.33 4.16 1.70
N ILE A 73 0.74 4.89 2.72
CA ILE A 73 1.20 4.33 3.98
C ILE A 73 0.29 4.92 5.05
N TYR A 74 -0.32 4.06 5.85
CA TYR A 74 -1.19 4.39 6.97
C TYR A 74 -0.76 3.56 8.18
N SER A 75 -0.80 4.17 9.37
CA SER A 75 -0.52 3.50 10.65
C SER A 75 -1.26 4.20 11.79
N LYS A 76 -1.99 3.43 12.61
CA LYS A 76 -2.60 3.88 13.88
C LYS A 76 -1.64 3.79 15.08
N GLY A 77 -0.54 3.03 14.99
CA GLY A 77 0.32 2.70 16.14
C GLY A 77 1.65 3.45 16.19
N GLY A 78 1.77 4.59 15.50
CA GLY A 78 2.98 5.42 15.50
C GLY A 78 4.00 5.04 14.42
N GLU A 79 5.14 5.75 14.45
CA GLU A 79 6.20 5.73 13.42
C GLU A 79 6.80 4.32 13.20
N ASP A 80 6.93 3.52 14.27
CA ASP A 80 7.50 2.17 14.21
C ASP A 80 6.70 1.20 13.32
N LEU A 81 5.37 1.30 13.32
CA LEU A 81 4.54 0.44 12.49
C LEU A 81 4.56 0.87 11.02
N SER A 82 4.56 2.18 10.77
CA SER A 82 4.70 2.73 9.42
C SER A 82 6.00 2.26 8.78
N LYS A 83 7.11 2.30 9.55
CA LYS A 83 8.42 1.87 9.10
C LYS A 83 8.46 0.37 8.76
N LYS A 84 7.83 -0.49 9.56
CA LYS A 84 7.74 -1.92 9.25
C LYS A 84 7.02 -2.18 7.93
N ILE A 85 5.93 -1.48 7.66
CA ILE A 85 5.18 -1.59 6.41
C ILE A 85 6.04 -1.13 5.23
N GLU A 86 6.68 0.03 5.38
CA GLU A 86 7.58 0.59 4.37
C GLU A 86 8.74 -0.35 4.03
N GLU A 87 9.42 -0.89 5.04
CA GLU A 87 10.53 -1.84 4.86
C GLU A 87 10.09 -3.08 4.06
N ARG A 88 8.88 -3.59 4.28
CA ARG A 88 8.35 -4.74 3.52
C ARG A 88 8.08 -4.38 2.06
N LEU A 89 7.52 -3.21 1.79
CA LEU A 89 7.30 -2.73 0.42
C LEU A 89 8.64 -2.50 -0.30
N LEU A 90 9.62 -1.90 0.38
CA LEU A 90 10.95 -1.66 -0.18
C LEU A 90 11.72 -2.94 -0.47
N LEU A 91 11.59 -3.96 0.38
CA LEU A 91 12.17 -5.29 0.12
C LEU A 91 11.60 -5.89 -1.17
N TRP A 92 10.28 -5.78 -1.38
CA TRP A 92 9.64 -6.26 -2.61
C TRP A 92 10.11 -5.48 -3.85
N LEU A 93 10.16 -4.15 -3.78
CA LEU A 93 10.66 -3.29 -4.88
C LEU A 93 12.13 -3.61 -5.21
N LYS A 94 12.97 -3.85 -4.20
CA LYS A 94 14.36 -4.27 -4.37
C LYS A 94 14.48 -5.63 -5.04
N TRP A 95 13.61 -6.59 -4.68
CA TRP A 95 13.58 -7.91 -5.31
C TRP A 95 13.24 -7.82 -6.81
N LEU A 96 12.34 -6.91 -7.18
CA LEU A 96 12.00 -6.59 -8.57
C LEU A 96 13.07 -5.78 -9.31
N LYS A 97 14.15 -5.36 -8.63
CA LYS A 97 15.22 -4.52 -9.20
C LYS A 97 14.69 -3.19 -9.77
N VAL A 98 13.69 -2.62 -9.10
CA VAL A 98 13.20 -1.27 -9.38
C VAL A 98 14.34 -0.27 -9.14
N LYS A 99 14.56 0.64 -10.08
CA LYS A 99 15.68 1.60 -10.02
C LYS A 99 15.30 2.91 -9.34
N ASP A 100 14.08 3.37 -9.61
CA ASP A 100 13.57 4.64 -9.13
C ASP A 100 12.30 4.39 -8.30
N ILE A 101 12.28 4.89 -7.07
CA ILE A 101 11.16 4.73 -6.14
C ILE A 101 10.68 6.12 -5.70
N THR A 102 9.41 6.40 -5.96
CA THR A 102 8.73 7.63 -5.50
C THR A 102 7.82 7.30 -4.32
N PHE A 103 7.77 8.18 -3.33
CA PHE A 103 6.89 8.04 -2.17
C PHE A 103 5.80 9.11 -2.21
N ASN A 104 4.55 8.69 -2.05
CA ASN A 104 3.37 9.56 -1.94
C ASN A 104 2.66 9.29 -0.60
N PRO A 105 3.26 9.58 0.57
CA PRO A 105 2.64 9.31 1.86
C PRO A 105 1.38 10.16 2.09
N LEU A 106 0.48 9.68 2.95
CA LEU A 106 -0.77 10.37 3.32
C LEU A 106 -0.55 11.52 4.34
N PHE A 107 0.67 11.71 4.85
CA PHE A 107 1.04 12.68 5.89
C PHE A 107 2.34 13.40 5.53
#